data_AF-T1B5E1-F1
#
_entry.id   AF-T1B5E1-F1
#
_cell.length_a   1.000
_cell.length_b   1.000
_cell.length_c   1.000
_cell.angle_alpha   90.00
_cell.angle_beta   90.00
_cell.angle_gamma   90.00
#
_symmetry.space_group_name_H-M   'P 1'
#
loop_
_entity.id
_entity.type
_entity.pdbx_description
1 polymer ?
#
loop_
_entity_poly.entity_id
_entity_poly.type
_entity_poly.pdbx_seq_one_letter_code
_entity_poly.pdbx_strand_id
1 'polypeptide(L)' 'TDAICGLFEEILGKSHIIGTGGLCSVVSPYTKKIEHQEPWLTLHGLRIIYEKNIFTDKLEKKS' A
#
# COMPACT_ATOMS: atom_id res chain seq x y z
N THR A 1 -13.26 9.67 -0.40
CA THR A 1 -12.30 8.94 0.44
C THR A 1 -12.94 8.54 1.76
N ASP A 2 -13.31 9.49 2.63
CA ASP A 2 -13.78 9.18 4.00
C ASP A 2 -14.94 8.19 4.09
N ALA A 3 -16.01 8.41 3.31
CA ALA A 3 -17.20 7.56 3.34
C ALA A 3 -16.91 6.11 2.91
N ILE A 4 -16.15 5.93 1.83
CA ILE A 4 -15.79 4.60 1.30
C ILE A 4 -14.88 3.86 2.30
N CYS A 5 -13.88 4.56 2.86
CA CYS A 5 -13.04 3.99 3.91
C CYS A 5 -13.86 3.58 5.15
N GLY A 6 -14.83 4.40 5.56
CA GLY A 6 -15.73 4.09 6.66
C GLY A 6 -16.56 2.83 6.42
N LEU A 7 -17.09 2.67 5.20
CA LEU A 7 -17.82 1.47 4.80
C LEU A 7 -16.94 0.21 4.85
N PHE A 8 -15.69 0.29 4.38
CA PHE A 8 -14.77 -0.84 4.48
C PHE A 8 -14.50 -1.24 5.93
N GLU A 9 -14.32 -0.27 6.82
CA GLU A 9 -14.07 -0.56 8.25
C GLU A 9 -15.30 -1.14 8.96
N GLU A 10 -16.51 -0.78 8.55
CA GLU A 10 -17.74 -1.37 9.08
C GLU A 10 -17.84 -2.87 8.74
N ILE A 11 -17.42 -3.25 7.52
CA ILE A 11 -17.52 -4.64 7.04
C ILE A 11 -16.32 -5.48 7.47
N LEU A 12 -15.11 -4.91 7.41
CA LEU A 12 -13.85 -5.65 7.57
C LEU A 12 -13.18 -5.41 8.94
N GLY A 13 -13.68 -4.46 9.72
CA GLY A 13 -13.06 -4.01 10.96
C GLY A 13 -12.04 -2.88 10.75
N LYS A 14 -11.47 -2.41 11.86
CA LYS A 14 -10.50 -1.29 11.87
C LYS A 14 -9.32 -1.56 10.93
N SER A 15 -8.96 -0.58 10.11
CA SER A 15 -7.88 -0.71 9.12
C SER A 15 -6.91 0.45 9.21
N HIS A 16 -5.65 0.21 8.80
CA HIS A 16 -4.69 1.29 8.56
C HIS A 16 -4.87 1.82 7.15
N ILE A 17 -5.17 3.11 7.03
CA ILE A 17 -5.49 3.72 5.75
C ILE A 17 -4.30 4.52 5.23
N ILE A 18 -3.67 4.00 4.18
CA ILE A 18 -2.48 4.58 3.55
C ILE A 18 -2.87 5.18 2.20
N GLY A 19 -2.47 6.44 1.96
CA GLY A 19 -2.63 7.13 0.68
C GLY A 19 -1.36 7.11 -0.15
N THR A 20 -1.48 6.99 -1.47
CA THR A 20 -0.36 7.09 -2.43
C THR A 20 -0.81 7.76 -3.72
N GLY A 21 0.13 8.02 -4.64
CA GLY A 21 -0.13 8.67 -5.93
C GLY A 21 0.06 10.19 -5.90
N GLY A 22 0.26 10.79 -7.08
CA GLY A 22 0.70 12.19 -7.22
C GLY A 22 -0.27 13.25 -6.70
N LEU A 23 -1.55 12.92 -6.56
CA LEU A 23 -2.57 13.82 -6.01
C LEU A 23 -2.84 13.59 -4.51
N CYS A 24 -2.21 12.58 -3.89
CA CYS A 24 -2.47 12.25 -2.50
C CYS A 24 -2.17 13.42 -1.56
N SER A 25 -1.06 14.13 -1.78
CA SER A 25 -0.67 15.29 -0.97
C SER A 25 -1.67 16.43 -1.04
N VAL A 26 -2.42 16.56 -2.14
CA VAL A 26 -3.47 17.56 -2.31
C VAL A 26 -4.76 17.13 -1.61
N VAL A 27 -5.08 15.83 -1.63
CA VAL A 27 -6.32 15.30 -1.06
C VAL A 27 -6.21 15.11 0.46
N SER A 28 -5.05 14.66 0.97
CA SER A 28 -4.82 14.30 2.36
C SER A 28 -5.27 15.33 3.41
N PRO A 29 -5.04 16.65 3.21
CA PRO A 29 -5.51 17.66 4.17
C PRO A 29 -7.04 17.73 4.34
N TYR A 30 -7.81 17.20 3.39
CA TYR A 30 -9.27 17.26 3.35
C TYR A 30 -9.96 15.94 3.73
N THR A 31 -9.19 14.92 4.14
CA THR A 31 -9.70 13.60 4.53
C THR A 31 -9.27 13.29 5.95
N LYS A 32 -10.20 12.76 6.75
CA LYS A 32 -9.92 12.34 8.14
C LYS A 32 -9.42 10.90 8.22
N LYS A 33 -9.52 10.15 7.12
CA LYS A 33 -9.24 8.72 7.09
C LYS A 33 -7.80 8.39 6.74
N ILE A 34 -7.13 9.14 5.87
CA ILE A 34 -5.73 8.85 5.52
C ILE A 34 -4.81 9.11 6.73
N GLU A 35 -4.20 8.06 7.26
CA GLU A 35 -3.27 8.12 8.39
C GLU A 35 -1.83 8.42 7.94
N HIS A 36 -1.44 7.88 6.78
CA HIS A 36 -0.08 8.01 6.28
C HIS A 36 -0.05 8.15 4.75
N GLN A 37 0.91 8.93 4.24
CA GLN A 37 1.15 9.09 2.81
C GLN A 37 2.42 8.34 2.44
N GLU A 38 2.34 7.42 1.48
CA GLU A 38 3.48 6.67 0.95
C GLU A 38 3.62 6.86 -0.56
N PRO A 39 4.34 7.89 -1.03
CA PRO A 39 4.47 8.19 -2.46
C PRO A 39 5.08 7.06 -3.30
N TRP A 40 5.90 6.20 -2.66
CA TRP A 40 6.63 5.13 -3.34
C TRP A 40 6.05 3.74 -3.09
N LEU A 41 4.83 3.66 -2.53
CA LEU A 41 4.22 2.40 -2.11
C LEU A 41 4.29 1.29 -3.17
N THR A 42 3.95 1.61 -4.42
CA THR A 42 4.02 0.65 -5.53
C THR A 42 5.44 0.23 -5.85
N LEU A 43 6.40 1.17 -5.88
CA LEU A 43 7.81 0.83 -6.17
C LEU A 43 8.43 0.00 -5.04
N HIS A 44 8.10 0.29 -3.79
CA HIS A 44 8.49 -0.55 -2.64
C HIS A 44 7.94 -1.98 -2.79
N GLY A 45 6.68 -2.14 -3.17
CA GLY A 45 6.09 -3.45 -3.44
C GLY A 45 6.79 -4.19 -4.58
N LEU A 46 7.07 -3.51 -5.70
CA LEU A 46 7.78 -4.10 -6.84
C LEU A 46 9.20 -4.55 -6.47
N ARG A 47 9.92 -3.77 -5.65
CA ARG A 47 11.22 -4.16 -5.13
C ARG A 47 11.15 -5.43 -4.29
N ILE A 48 10.18 -5.53 -3.38
CA ILE A 48 9.96 -6.73 -2.56
C ILE A 48 9.70 -7.96 -3.44
N ILE A 49 8.83 -7.82 -4.45
CA ILE A 49 8.53 -8.92 -5.39
C ILE A 49 9.77 -9.36 -6.14
N TYR A 50 10.54 -8.41 -6.66
CA TYR A 50 11.80 -8.68 -7.36
C TYR A 50 12.81 -9.43 -6.47
N GLU A 51 13.02 -8.96 -5.24
CA GLU A 51 13.92 -9.60 -4.27
C GLU A 51 13.48 -11.03 -3.93
N LYS A 52 12.17 -11.26 -3.76
CA LYS A 52 11.61 -12.60 -3.51
C LYS A 52 11.86 -13.55 -4.68
N ASN A 53 11.64 -13.09 -5.92
CA ASN A 53 11.79 -13.95 -7.09
C ASN A 53 13.26 -14.28 -7.38
N ILE A 54 14.20 -13.34 -7.20
CA ILE A 54 15.63 -13.65 -7.32
C ILE A 54 16.06 -14.70 -6.30
N PHE A 55 15.51 -14.65 -5.08
CA PHE A 55 15.83 -15.66 -4.06
C PHE A 55 15.31 -17.04 -4.46
N THR A 56 14.07 -17.13 -4.95
CA THR A 56 13.47 -18.39 -5.44
C THR A 56 14.27 -18.98 -6.61
N ASP A 57 14.61 -18.17 -7.61
CA ASP A 57 15.40 -18.60 -8.77
C ASP A 57 16.77 -19.18 -8.37
N LYS A 58 17.38 -18.67 -7.30
CA LYS A 58 18.65 -19.17 -6.76
C LYS A 58 18.50 -20.51 -6.04
N LEU A 59 17.34 -20.79 -5.45
CA LEU A 59 17.06 -22.09 -4.82
C LEU A 59 16.78 -23.17 -5.87
N GLU A 60 16.00 -22.85 -6.90
CA GLU A 60 15.67 -23.79 -7.97
C GLU A 60 16.89 -24.20 -8.81
N LYS A 61 17.83 -23.28 -9.07
CA LYS A 61 19.09 -23.57 -9.79
C LYS A 61 20.14 -24.32 -8.98
N LYS A 62 19.87 -24.60 -7.69
CA LYS A 62 20.80 -25.30 -6.79
C LYS A 62 20.33 -26.73 -6.45
N SER A 63 19.14 -27.12 -6.92
CA SER A 63 18.62 -28.49 -6.96
C SER A 63 18.95 -29.16 -8.28
#